data_AF-A0A084VXL8-F1
#
_entry.id   AF-A0A084VXL8-F1
#
_cell.length_a   1.000
_cell.length_b   1.000
_cell.length_c   1.000
_cell.angle_alpha   90.00
_cell.angle_beta   90.00
_cell.angle_gamma   90.00
#
_symmetry.space_group_name_H-M   'P 1'
#
loop_
_entity.id
_entity.type
_entity.pdbx_description
1 polymer ?
#
loop_
_entity_poly.entity_id
_entity_poly.type
_entity_poly.pdbx_seq_one_letter_code
_entity_poly.pdbx_strand_id
1 'polypeptide(L)'
;MLLIRHLRATAEILRISTRLGGTQTCLCSTQSKDTKNNHQKPEDGKSLILRTNLFESAAKKDKQTYIEMVKIFEKRSVHRRNHVEFIYAALRHMEEFGVNKDIAVYKALIDVMPKGKFIPTNIFQAEFMHYPRQQQCIIDLLEQMEDNGVMPDYEMEAMLVNVFGKKGHPVRKYWRMMYWMPKFKNLSPWLLPNPVPDDALELARLAVERMCSIDPRSQIDVFDTKTVENALDHTWVVSGQSLEQSELLEAHDKQEPVYIEGPFVIWLRNRSINYYVLKSAPKQLPPLETSGDPDDVSKLENPYIGLDLRFRKTKPSGSAVSTRRRSVHEQEDGIIYAICCTGSSTKDSLLSWIRLLEKEKGNAALASLAVLFKFTTPSAELLVPEEDSNKVQH
;
A
#
# COMPACT_ATOMS: atom_id res chain seq x y z
N MET A 1 -16.75 -35.01 42.86
CA MET A 1 -15.63 -35.95 43.01
C MET A 1 -14.51 -35.47 42.09
N LEU A 2 -13.51 -34.77 42.65
CA LEU A 2 -12.12 -35.28 42.81
C LEU A 2 -11.52 -35.61 41.43
N LEU A 3 -10.66 -34.80 40.79
CA LEU A 3 -9.44 -34.16 41.28
C LEU A 3 -9.04 -32.99 40.36
N ILE A 4 -9.01 -31.78 40.90
CA ILE A 4 -8.21 -30.65 40.40
C ILE A 4 -7.21 -30.37 41.52
N ARG A 5 -5.93 -30.64 41.30
CA ARG A 5 -4.76 -30.14 42.05
C ARG A 5 -3.56 -31.02 41.69
N HIS A 6 -2.64 -30.46 40.91
CA HIS A 6 -1.19 -30.53 41.08
C HIS A 6 -0.52 -30.21 39.74
N LEU A 7 0.11 -29.04 39.68
CA LEU A 7 1.40 -28.75 39.02
C LEU A 7 1.52 -27.22 38.80
N ARG A 8 1.53 -26.48 39.92
CA ARG A 8 2.29 -25.24 40.08
C ARG A 8 3.42 -25.58 41.03
N ALA A 9 4.65 -25.72 40.52
CA ALA A 9 5.92 -25.50 41.22
C ALA A 9 7.04 -26.11 40.39
N THR A 10 7.80 -25.27 39.69
CA THR A 10 9.25 -25.36 39.46
C THR A 10 9.64 -24.15 38.62
N ALA A 11 9.50 -22.98 39.23
CA ALA A 11 10.20 -21.78 38.82
C ALA A 11 11.29 -21.53 39.86
N GLU A 12 12.45 -21.08 39.37
CA GLU A 12 13.71 -20.82 40.07
C GLU A 12 14.63 -22.03 40.29
N ILE A 13 15.66 -22.12 39.45
CA ILE A 13 17.07 -21.85 39.81
C ILE A 13 17.88 -21.85 38.51
N LEU A 14 18.23 -20.66 38.02
CA LEU A 14 19.57 -20.26 37.56
C LEU A 14 19.50 -18.82 37.02
N ARG A 15 19.78 -17.89 37.93
CA ARG A 15 20.13 -16.49 37.66
C ARG A 15 21.57 -16.39 37.17
N ILE A 16 21.89 -15.19 36.64
CA ILE A 16 23.21 -14.56 36.38
C ILE A 16 23.63 -14.70 34.90
N SER A 17 23.91 -13.64 34.12
CA SER A 17 23.89 -12.18 34.31
C SER A 17 23.90 -11.50 32.94
N THR A 18 23.35 -10.30 32.92
CA THR A 18 23.30 -9.29 31.85
C THR A 18 24.67 -8.76 31.41
N ARG A 19 24.75 -8.37 30.11
CA ARG A 19 25.35 -7.14 29.52
C ARG A 19 25.12 -7.20 27.99
N LEU A 20 24.15 -6.47 27.45
CA LEU A 20 24.27 -5.13 26.85
C LEU A 20 25.25 -5.05 25.67
N GLY A 21 24.71 -4.82 24.47
CA GLY A 21 25.39 -4.05 23.41
C GLY A 21 25.39 -4.68 22.02
N GLY A 22 24.72 -4.00 21.06
CA GLY A 22 25.17 -3.98 19.67
C GLY A 22 24.28 -4.70 18.65
N THR A 23 23.35 -3.96 18.07
CA THR A 23 22.80 -4.17 16.72
C THR A 23 23.94 -4.39 15.71
N GLN A 24 24.01 -5.58 15.11
CA GLN A 24 24.83 -5.79 13.91
C GLN A 24 23.98 -5.53 12.68
N THR A 25 24.05 -4.29 12.21
CA THR A 25 23.89 -3.96 10.80
C THR A 25 24.93 -4.75 10.00
N CYS A 26 24.49 -5.63 9.11
CA CYS A 26 25.39 -6.34 8.19
C CYS A 26 25.79 -5.37 7.08
N LEU A 27 26.86 -4.61 7.32
CA LEU A 27 27.57 -3.83 6.31
C LEU A 27 28.33 -4.81 5.40
N CYS A 28 27.94 -4.86 4.13
CA CYS A 28 28.77 -5.43 3.07
C CYS A 28 30.10 -4.66 3.02
N SER A 29 31.17 -5.27 3.51
CA SER A 29 32.54 -4.84 3.21
C SER A 29 33.15 -5.83 2.24
N THR A 30 33.33 -5.37 1.00
CA THR A 30 34.12 -6.04 -0.02
C THR A 30 35.59 -5.81 0.28
N GLN A 31 36.27 -6.80 0.88
CA GLN A 31 37.72 -6.89 0.81
C GLN A 31 38.10 -8.07 -0.09
N SER A 32 38.46 -7.73 -1.33
CA SER A 32 39.12 -8.64 -2.26
C SER A 32 40.53 -8.94 -1.76
N LYS A 33 40.77 -10.18 -1.32
CA LYS A 33 42.13 -10.72 -1.23
C LYS A 33 42.45 -11.44 -2.53
N ASP A 34 43.23 -10.78 -3.37
CA ASP A 34 43.90 -11.36 -4.53
C ASP A 34 44.96 -12.36 -4.07
N THR A 35 44.70 -13.65 -4.33
CA THR A 35 45.77 -14.65 -4.38
C THR A 35 45.84 -15.18 -5.80
N LYS A 36 46.81 -14.66 -6.55
CA LYS A 36 47.16 -15.12 -7.90
C LYS A 36 47.64 -16.57 -7.82
N ASN A 37 46.88 -17.49 -8.40
CA ASN A 37 47.45 -18.73 -8.94
C ASN A 37 47.02 -18.88 -10.40
N ASN A 38 48.04 -18.84 -11.24
CA ASN A 38 47.96 -18.67 -12.68
C ASN A 38 47.83 -20.05 -13.34
N HIS A 39 46.59 -20.46 -13.63
CA HIS A 39 46.33 -21.43 -14.69
C HIS A 39 45.29 -20.87 -15.65
N GLN A 40 45.81 -20.40 -16.78
CA GLN A 40 45.07 -19.78 -17.87
C GLN A 40 44.10 -20.77 -18.52
N LYS A 41 42.80 -20.49 -18.36
CA LYS A 41 41.79 -20.68 -19.42
C LYS A 41 41.21 -19.29 -19.73
N PRO A 42 41.58 -18.65 -20.86
CA PRO A 42 41.24 -17.24 -21.11
C PRO A 42 39.86 -17.02 -21.75
N GLU A 43 39.03 -18.05 -21.92
CA GLU A 43 37.78 -17.94 -22.71
C GLU A 43 36.53 -17.64 -21.87
N ASP A 44 36.44 -18.14 -20.63
CA ASP A 44 35.22 -18.02 -19.84
C ASP A 44 34.96 -16.58 -19.35
N GLY A 45 36.00 -15.83 -18.95
CA GLY A 45 35.88 -14.46 -18.45
C GLY A 45 35.37 -13.44 -19.49
N LYS A 46 35.77 -13.57 -20.76
CA LYS A 46 35.28 -12.71 -21.85
C LYS A 46 33.84 -13.03 -22.22
N SER A 47 33.44 -14.31 -22.13
CA SER A 47 32.07 -14.74 -22.41
C SER A 47 31.05 -14.27 -21.37
N LEU A 48 31.49 -14.06 -20.12
CA LEU A 48 30.70 -13.56 -19.00
C LEU A 48 30.36 -12.07 -19.17
N ILE A 49 31.37 -11.24 -19.45
CA ILE A 49 31.23 -9.79 -19.62
C ILE A 49 30.35 -9.46 -20.84
N LEU A 50 30.42 -10.26 -21.91
CA LEU A 50 29.59 -10.08 -23.11
C LEU A 50 28.09 -10.41 -22.90
N ARG A 51 27.71 -11.08 -21.80
CA ARG A 51 26.31 -11.47 -21.54
C ARG A 51 25.56 -10.44 -20.70
N THR A 52 26.25 -9.80 -19.76
CA THR A 52 25.71 -8.69 -18.97
C THR A 52 25.47 -7.47 -19.87
N ASN A 53 26.38 -7.22 -20.82
CA ASN A 53 26.28 -6.10 -21.75
C ASN A 53 25.19 -6.27 -22.83
N LEU A 54 24.51 -7.41 -22.92
CA LEU A 54 23.49 -7.65 -23.95
C LEU A 54 22.33 -6.66 -23.80
N PHE A 55 21.87 -6.48 -22.55
CA PHE A 55 20.74 -5.60 -22.23
C PHE A 55 21.15 -4.11 -22.29
N GLU A 56 22.37 -3.77 -21.88
CA GLU A 56 22.91 -2.41 -21.95
C GLU A 56 23.17 -1.93 -23.39
N SER A 57 23.53 -2.85 -24.29
CA SER A 57 23.82 -2.54 -25.70
C SER A 57 22.58 -2.26 -26.57
N ALA A 58 21.38 -2.40 -26.02
CA ALA A 58 20.13 -2.26 -26.75
C ALA A 58 19.85 -0.79 -27.09
N ALA A 59 19.80 -0.46 -28.39
CA ALA A 59 19.44 0.89 -28.83
C ALA A 59 17.95 1.24 -28.57
N LYS A 60 17.06 0.24 -28.61
CA LYS A 60 15.62 0.40 -28.36
C LYS A 60 15.17 -0.52 -27.23
N LYS A 61 14.60 0.07 -26.18
CA LYS A 61 14.17 -0.63 -24.96
C LYS A 61 12.71 -1.04 -25.02
N ASP A 62 12.38 -1.85 -26.04
CA ASP A 62 11.03 -2.36 -26.25
C ASP A 62 10.88 -3.79 -25.70
N LYS A 63 9.64 -4.17 -25.36
CA LYS A 63 9.28 -5.54 -24.95
C LYS A 63 9.72 -6.61 -25.98
N GLN A 64 9.60 -6.30 -27.27
CA GLN A 64 9.98 -7.24 -28.33
C GLN A 64 11.48 -7.51 -28.32
N THR A 65 12.29 -6.46 -28.20
CA THR A 65 13.74 -6.55 -28.07
C THR A 65 14.15 -7.40 -26.87
N TYR A 66 13.47 -7.23 -25.72
CA TYR A 66 13.74 -8.02 -24.53
C TYR A 66 13.50 -9.53 -24.76
N ILE A 67 12.37 -9.89 -25.36
CA ILE A 67 12.04 -11.29 -25.67
C ILE A 67 13.03 -11.86 -26.71
N GLU A 68 13.43 -11.06 -27.70
CA GLU A 68 14.45 -11.47 -28.68
C GLU A 68 15.80 -11.75 -28.03
N MET A 69 16.22 -10.94 -27.05
CA MET A 69 17.46 -11.18 -26.29
C MET A 69 17.43 -12.51 -25.53
N VAL A 70 16.30 -12.84 -24.89
CA VAL A 70 16.12 -14.15 -24.23
C VAL A 70 16.21 -15.29 -25.26
N LYS A 71 15.57 -15.15 -26.42
CA LYS A 71 15.65 -16.14 -27.51
C LYS A 71 17.07 -16.28 -28.08
N ILE A 72 17.83 -15.19 -28.18
CA ILE A 72 19.23 -15.22 -28.62
C ILE A 72 20.08 -16.03 -27.63
N PHE A 73 19.84 -15.85 -26.32
CA PHE A 73 20.53 -16.62 -25.29
C PHE A 73 20.25 -18.13 -25.39
N GLU A 74 18.99 -18.49 -25.62
CA GLU A 74 18.57 -19.89 -25.81
C GLU A 74 19.24 -20.51 -27.04
N LYS A 75 19.25 -19.82 -28.18
CA LYS A 75 19.85 -20.31 -29.44
C LYS A 75 21.38 -20.45 -29.33
N ARG A 76 22.04 -19.53 -28.61
CA ARG A 76 23.50 -19.48 -28.55
C ARG A 76 24.11 -20.58 -27.67
N SER A 77 23.37 -21.11 -26.70
CA SER A 77 23.94 -22.04 -25.72
C SER A 77 23.14 -23.35 -25.56
N VAL A 78 23.55 -24.37 -26.32
CA VAL A 78 22.98 -25.74 -26.22
C VAL A 78 23.04 -26.28 -24.78
N HIS A 79 24.13 -25.98 -24.06
CA HIS A 79 24.35 -26.43 -22.69
C HIS A 79 23.81 -25.47 -21.62
N ARG A 80 23.24 -24.32 -22.02
CA ARG A 80 22.68 -23.29 -21.13
C ARG A 80 23.59 -22.93 -19.95
N ARG A 81 24.88 -22.73 -20.24
CA ARG A 81 25.88 -22.32 -19.23
C ARG A 81 25.57 -20.89 -18.78
N ASN A 82 25.81 -20.59 -17.51
CA ASN A 82 25.65 -19.25 -16.90
C ASN A 82 24.23 -18.66 -16.99
N HIS A 83 23.20 -19.52 -16.97
CA HIS A 83 21.79 -19.10 -16.96
C HIS A 83 21.45 -18.24 -15.74
N VAL A 84 22.05 -18.53 -14.57
CA VAL A 84 21.79 -17.78 -13.33
C VAL A 84 22.17 -16.31 -13.48
N GLU A 85 23.38 -16.04 -13.98
CA GLU A 85 23.88 -14.68 -14.16
C GLU A 85 23.10 -13.93 -15.23
N PHE A 86 22.71 -14.63 -16.31
CA PHE A 86 21.86 -14.07 -17.34
C PHE A 86 20.50 -13.65 -16.77
N ILE A 87 19.86 -14.50 -15.97
CA ILE A 87 18.58 -14.17 -15.31
C ILE A 87 18.77 -12.96 -14.41
N TYR A 88 19.78 -12.93 -13.55
CA TYR A 88 20.03 -11.75 -12.69
C TYR A 88 20.27 -10.46 -13.47
N ALA A 89 20.99 -10.52 -14.60
CA ALA A 89 21.17 -9.36 -15.47
C ALA A 89 19.82 -8.92 -16.08
N ALA A 90 19.03 -9.89 -16.57
CA ALA A 90 17.72 -9.64 -17.15
C ALA A 90 16.76 -8.98 -16.14
N LEU A 91 16.69 -9.52 -14.91
CA LEU A 91 15.88 -9.02 -13.80
C LEU A 91 16.17 -7.55 -13.46
N ARG A 92 17.44 -7.12 -13.49
CA ARG A 92 17.83 -5.73 -13.22
C ARG A 92 17.31 -4.74 -14.25
N HIS A 93 17.27 -5.14 -15.52
CA HIS A 93 16.88 -4.25 -16.61
C HIS A 93 15.38 -4.32 -16.96
N MET A 94 14.58 -5.17 -16.31
CA MET A 94 13.15 -5.32 -16.65
C MET A 94 12.34 -4.01 -16.57
N GLU A 95 12.65 -3.13 -15.63
CA GLU A 95 12.00 -1.82 -15.49
C GLU A 95 12.33 -0.90 -16.68
N GLU A 96 13.58 -0.92 -17.15
CA GLU A 96 14.02 -0.10 -18.28
C GLU A 96 13.33 -0.46 -19.59
N PHE A 97 12.95 -1.73 -19.77
CA PHE A 97 12.21 -2.22 -20.93
C PHE A 97 10.68 -2.21 -20.72
N GLY A 98 10.20 -1.77 -19.54
CA GLY A 98 8.76 -1.73 -19.22
C GLY A 98 8.07 -3.11 -19.18
N VAL A 99 8.83 -4.19 -18.98
CA VAL A 99 8.31 -5.58 -18.99
C VAL A 99 8.06 -6.14 -17.60
N ASN A 100 8.28 -5.35 -16.55
CA ASN A 100 8.17 -5.76 -15.15
C ASN A 100 6.80 -6.35 -14.76
N LYS A 101 5.71 -5.95 -15.42
CA LYS A 101 4.35 -6.43 -15.14
C LYS A 101 3.90 -7.60 -16.04
N ASP A 102 4.71 -8.02 -17.01
CA ASP A 102 4.30 -9.03 -17.98
C ASP A 102 4.71 -10.44 -17.56
N ILE A 103 3.71 -11.28 -17.28
CA ILE A 103 3.91 -12.67 -16.90
C ILE A 103 4.62 -13.50 -17.98
N ALA A 104 4.41 -13.19 -19.27
CA ALA A 104 5.03 -13.95 -20.37
C ALA A 104 6.55 -13.86 -20.33
N VAL A 105 7.09 -12.74 -19.85
CA VAL A 105 8.53 -12.51 -19.72
C VAL A 105 9.12 -13.33 -18.58
N TYR A 106 8.47 -13.37 -17.42
CA TYR A 106 8.88 -14.25 -16.31
C TYR A 106 8.85 -15.73 -16.71
N LYS A 107 7.82 -16.16 -17.45
CA LYS A 107 7.73 -17.51 -18.01
C LYS A 107 8.92 -17.83 -18.93
N ALA A 108 9.28 -16.90 -19.82
CA ALA A 108 10.43 -17.05 -20.71
C ALA A 108 11.76 -17.17 -19.93
N LEU A 109 11.95 -16.35 -18.89
CA LEU A 109 13.15 -16.42 -18.03
C LEU A 109 13.26 -17.76 -17.27
N ILE A 110 12.14 -18.31 -16.79
CA ILE A 110 12.13 -19.65 -16.16
C ILE A 110 12.48 -20.72 -17.19
N ASP A 111 12.01 -20.61 -18.44
CA ASP A 111 12.30 -21.59 -19.48
C ASP A 111 13.79 -21.62 -19.90
N VAL A 112 14.57 -20.59 -19.57
CA VAL A 112 16.04 -20.60 -19.72
C VAL A 112 16.69 -21.67 -18.82
N MET A 113 16.05 -22.10 -17.73
CA MET A 113 16.59 -23.13 -16.85
C MET A 113 16.56 -24.52 -17.50
N PRO A 114 17.64 -25.33 -17.40
CA PRO A 114 17.60 -26.69 -17.92
C PRO A 114 16.60 -27.55 -17.15
N LYS A 115 15.68 -28.19 -17.87
CA LYS A 115 14.63 -29.06 -17.32
C LYS A 115 15.22 -30.36 -16.78
N GLY A 116 14.65 -30.89 -15.70
CA GLY A 116 14.99 -32.19 -15.10
C GLY A 116 16.28 -32.27 -14.27
N LYS A 117 17.28 -31.40 -14.51
CA LYS A 117 18.60 -31.50 -13.86
C LYS A 117 18.58 -31.21 -12.35
N PHE A 118 17.62 -30.42 -11.88
CA PHE A 118 17.59 -29.94 -10.50
C PHE A 118 16.54 -30.66 -9.64
N ILE A 119 15.98 -31.76 -10.12
CA ILE A 119 14.98 -32.54 -9.39
C ILE A 119 15.68 -33.32 -8.27
N PRO A 120 15.32 -33.09 -6.99
CA PRO A 120 15.89 -33.85 -5.88
C PRO A 120 15.38 -35.29 -5.91
N THR A 121 16.29 -36.26 -5.75
CA THR A 121 15.93 -37.69 -5.69
C THR A 121 15.66 -38.14 -4.25
N ASN A 122 16.35 -37.55 -3.27
CA ASN A 122 16.29 -37.91 -1.86
C ASN A 122 15.58 -36.86 -1.01
N ILE A 123 15.00 -37.29 0.13
CA ILE A 123 14.35 -36.39 1.10
C ILE A 123 15.33 -35.36 1.66
N PHE A 124 16.56 -35.78 1.97
CA PHE A 124 17.60 -34.86 2.44
C PHE A 124 17.96 -33.80 1.39
N GLN A 125 18.03 -34.17 0.11
CA GLN A 125 18.29 -33.21 -0.97
C GLN A 125 17.13 -32.21 -1.13
N ALA A 126 15.90 -32.68 -0.94
CA ALA A 126 14.72 -31.83 -0.98
C ALA A 126 14.71 -30.80 0.16
N GLU A 127 15.16 -31.18 1.37
CA GLU A 127 15.16 -30.28 2.53
C GLU A 127 16.37 -29.33 2.55
N PHE A 128 17.56 -29.80 2.14
CA PHE A 128 18.81 -29.01 2.17
C PHE A 128 19.11 -28.28 0.84
N MET A 129 18.09 -27.76 0.15
CA MET A 129 18.23 -26.95 -1.08
C MET A 129 19.18 -27.55 -2.15
N HIS A 130 18.76 -28.62 -2.83
CA HIS A 130 19.51 -29.20 -3.95
C HIS A 130 19.81 -28.17 -5.08
N TYR A 131 21.07 -27.80 -5.28
CA TYR A 131 21.49 -26.67 -6.14
C TYR A 131 21.03 -25.29 -5.64
N PRO A 132 21.65 -24.78 -4.56
CA PRO A 132 21.14 -23.60 -3.84
C PRO A 132 21.17 -22.32 -4.69
N ARG A 133 22.19 -22.12 -5.53
CA ARG A 133 22.31 -20.91 -6.37
C ARG A 133 21.18 -20.80 -7.40
N GLN A 134 20.85 -21.93 -8.04
CA GLN A 134 19.80 -22.00 -9.05
C GLN A 134 18.41 -21.86 -8.44
N GLN A 135 18.18 -22.49 -7.28
CA GLN A 135 16.93 -22.32 -6.55
C GLN A 135 16.76 -20.88 -6.07
N GLN A 136 17.81 -20.27 -5.52
CA GLN A 136 17.76 -18.88 -5.06
C GLN A 136 17.47 -17.92 -6.21
N CYS A 137 18.12 -18.08 -7.37
CA CYS A 137 17.86 -17.25 -8.55
C CYS A 137 16.39 -17.22 -8.95
N ILE A 138 15.69 -18.37 -8.91
CA ILE A 138 14.27 -18.43 -9.24
C ILE A 138 13.40 -17.96 -8.08
N ILE A 139 13.82 -18.15 -6.84
CA ILE A 139 13.16 -17.54 -5.67
C ILE A 139 13.18 -16.02 -5.78
N ASP A 140 14.33 -15.43 -6.14
CA ASP A 140 14.51 -13.99 -6.34
C ASP A 140 13.66 -13.49 -7.52
N LEU A 141 13.60 -14.26 -8.63
CA LEU A 141 12.70 -13.96 -9.75
C LEU A 141 11.23 -13.93 -9.30
N LEU A 142 10.80 -14.94 -8.52
CA LEU A 142 9.45 -15.01 -7.98
C LEU A 142 9.18 -13.88 -6.96
N GLU A 143 10.20 -13.43 -6.23
CA GLU A 143 10.12 -12.30 -5.31
C GLU A 143 9.90 -10.99 -6.04
N GLN A 144 10.72 -10.72 -7.06
CA GLN A 144 10.53 -9.53 -7.88
C GLN A 144 9.16 -9.53 -8.59
N MET A 145 8.67 -10.70 -8.98
CA MET A 145 7.32 -10.85 -9.54
C MET A 145 6.22 -10.53 -8.50
N GLU A 146 6.42 -10.93 -7.24
CA GLU A 146 5.56 -10.59 -6.10
C GLU A 146 5.55 -9.08 -5.84
N ASP A 147 6.73 -8.45 -5.79
CA ASP A 147 6.91 -7.01 -5.57
C ASP A 147 6.24 -6.18 -6.68
N ASN A 148 6.32 -6.66 -7.93
CA ASN A 148 5.65 -6.04 -9.08
C ASN A 148 4.13 -6.32 -9.14
N GLY A 149 3.59 -7.14 -8.24
CA GLY A 149 2.17 -7.47 -8.17
C GLY A 149 1.68 -8.40 -9.29
N VAL A 150 2.57 -9.16 -9.92
CA VAL A 150 2.23 -10.11 -10.98
C VAL A 150 1.85 -11.46 -10.37
N MET A 151 0.60 -11.85 -10.52
CA MET A 151 0.13 -13.14 -10.03
C MET A 151 0.60 -14.27 -10.95
N PRO A 152 1.06 -15.41 -10.41
CA PRO A 152 1.55 -16.49 -11.25
C PRO A 152 0.43 -17.39 -11.79
N ASP A 153 0.72 -18.11 -12.88
CA ASP A 153 -0.23 -19.00 -13.58
C ASP A 153 0.07 -20.48 -13.33
N TYR A 154 -0.91 -21.35 -13.58
CA TYR A 154 -0.73 -22.81 -13.57
C TYR A 154 0.36 -23.31 -14.53
N GLU A 155 0.58 -22.62 -15.65
CA GLU A 155 1.69 -22.96 -16.57
C GLU A 155 3.06 -22.74 -15.92
N MET A 156 3.18 -21.72 -15.07
CA MET A 156 4.40 -21.43 -14.34
C MET A 156 4.69 -22.52 -13.31
N GLU A 157 3.66 -23.06 -12.67
CA GLU A 157 3.79 -24.25 -11.82
C GLU A 157 4.39 -25.42 -12.59
N ALA A 158 3.81 -25.74 -13.75
CA ALA A 158 4.27 -26.86 -14.57
C ALA A 158 5.74 -26.69 -14.96
N MET A 159 6.16 -25.47 -15.34
CA MET A 159 7.57 -25.18 -15.63
C MET A 159 8.46 -25.37 -14.41
N LEU A 160 8.08 -24.84 -13.24
CA LEU A 160 8.87 -24.97 -12.02
C LEU A 160 8.99 -26.44 -11.56
N VAL A 161 7.91 -27.20 -11.66
CA VAL A 161 7.90 -28.64 -11.35
C VAL A 161 8.78 -29.42 -12.33
N ASN A 162 8.78 -29.06 -13.61
CA ASN A 162 9.65 -29.70 -14.61
C ASN A 162 11.14 -29.40 -14.38
N VAL A 163 11.47 -28.25 -13.79
CA VAL A 163 12.85 -27.81 -13.54
C VAL A 163 13.37 -28.34 -12.19
N PHE A 164 12.63 -28.13 -11.09
CA PHE A 164 13.06 -28.41 -9.71
C PHE A 164 12.31 -29.55 -9.03
N GLY A 165 11.23 -30.06 -9.62
CA GLY A 165 10.36 -31.06 -8.99
C GLY A 165 9.41 -30.48 -7.94
N LYS A 166 8.41 -31.28 -7.55
CA LYS A 166 7.34 -30.87 -6.60
C LYS A 166 7.84 -30.46 -5.22
N LYS A 167 8.99 -30.98 -4.79
CA LYS A 167 9.58 -30.69 -3.48
C LYS A 167 10.59 -29.52 -3.50
N GLY A 168 10.81 -28.89 -4.65
CA GLY A 168 11.74 -27.77 -4.77
C GLY A 168 11.27 -26.54 -4.00
N HIS A 169 12.20 -25.78 -3.42
CA HIS A 169 11.88 -24.53 -2.73
C HIS A 169 11.22 -23.47 -3.64
N PRO A 170 11.59 -23.33 -4.93
CA PRO A 170 10.90 -22.43 -5.86
C PRO A 170 9.40 -22.74 -6.00
N VAL A 171 9.03 -24.02 -6.11
CA VAL A 171 7.63 -24.46 -6.19
C VAL A 171 6.89 -24.15 -4.89
N ARG A 172 7.53 -24.36 -3.72
CA ARG A 172 6.96 -23.96 -2.42
C ARG A 172 6.70 -22.45 -2.34
N LYS A 173 7.59 -21.61 -2.87
CA LYS A 173 7.36 -20.15 -2.94
C LYS A 173 6.18 -19.82 -3.87
N TYR A 174 6.14 -20.42 -5.06
CA TYR A 174 5.00 -20.28 -5.98
C TYR A 174 3.66 -20.63 -5.31
N TRP A 175 3.58 -21.76 -4.57
CA TRP A 175 2.32 -22.12 -3.89
C TRP A 175 1.93 -21.13 -2.79
N ARG A 176 2.90 -20.56 -2.06
CA ARG A 176 2.61 -19.49 -1.09
C ARG A 176 2.07 -18.25 -1.79
N MET A 177 2.68 -17.85 -2.89
CA MET A 177 2.23 -16.72 -3.71
C MET A 177 0.80 -16.97 -4.23
N MET A 178 0.54 -18.13 -4.84
CA MET A 178 -0.79 -18.51 -5.35
C MET A 178 -1.86 -18.55 -4.26
N TYR A 179 -1.50 -18.93 -3.04
CA TYR A 179 -2.46 -18.97 -1.93
C TYR A 179 -2.77 -17.57 -1.38
N TRP A 180 -1.75 -16.71 -1.24
CA TRP A 180 -1.89 -15.41 -0.57
C TRP A 180 -2.25 -14.26 -1.50
N MET A 181 -1.62 -14.15 -2.68
CA MET A 181 -1.79 -12.99 -3.58
C MET A 181 -3.26 -12.79 -4.01
N PRO A 182 -4.03 -13.81 -4.42
CA PRO A 182 -5.43 -13.63 -4.80
C PRO A 182 -6.30 -13.17 -3.63
N LYS A 183 -5.97 -13.59 -2.40
CA LYS A 183 -6.69 -13.18 -1.19
C LYS A 183 -6.43 -11.71 -0.89
N PHE A 184 -5.18 -11.26 -0.97
CA PHE A 184 -4.85 -9.85 -0.73
C PHE A 184 -5.38 -8.92 -1.83
N LYS A 185 -5.38 -9.36 -3.09
CA LYS A 185 -5.91 -8.58 -4.21
C LYS A 185 -7.38 -8.20 -4.04
N ASN A 186 -8.18 -9.09 -3.44
CA ASN A 186 -9.63 -8.92 -3.28
C ASN A 186 -10.03 -8.57 -1.83
N LEU A 187 -9.07 -8.28 -0.95
CA LEU A 187 -9.34 -7.98 0.45
C LEU A 187 -9.88 -6.56 0.65
N SER A 188 -9.45 -5.61 -0.19
CA SER A 188 -9.92 -4.22 -0.11
C SER A 188 -11.33 -4.10 -0.68
N PRO A 189 -12.29 -3.49 0.04
CA PRO A 189 -13.64 -3.25 -0.48
C PRO A 189 -13.66 -2.19 -1.60
N TRP A 190 -12.61 -1.38 -1.71
CA TRP A 190 -12.46 -0.34 -2.72
C TRP A 190 -11.59 -0.84 -3.86
N LEU A 191 -12.22 -1.35 -4.91
CA LEU A 191 -11.53 -1.76 -6.12
C LEU A 191 -11.14 -0.53 -6.95
N LEU A 192 -9.91 -0.56 -7.46
CA LEU A 192 -9.36 0.49 -8.32
C LEU A 192 -9.16 -0.05 -9.75
N PRO A 193 -9.22 0.80 -10.78
CA PRO A 193 -8.89 0.43 -12.15
C PRO A 193 -7.45 -0.14 -12.28
N ASN A 194 -7.23 -1.07 -13.22
CA ASN A 194 -5.94 -1.70 -13.50
C ASN A 194 -5.56 -1.47 -14.98
N PRO A 195 -4.55 -0.64 -15.31
CA PRO A 195 -3.72 0.19 -14.42
C PRO A 195 -4.51 1.36 -13.80
N VAL A 196 -3.94 1.98 -12.76
CA VAL A 196 -4.49 3.23 -12.19
C VAL A 196 -4.23 4.36 -13.19
N PRO A 197 -5.16 5.33 -13.35
CA PRO A 197 -4.94 6.51 -14.16
C PRO A 197 -3.66 7.25 -13.76
N ASP A 198 -2.96 7.78 -14.76
CA ASP A 198 -1.79 8.64 -14.54
C ASP A 198 -2.19 10.11 -14.28
N ASP A 199 -3.42 10.51 -14.63
CA ASP A 199 -3.94 11.86 -14.35
C ASP A 199 -4.15 12.06 -12.84
N ALA A 200 -3.55 13.11 -12.31
CA ALA A 200 -3.60 13.44 -10.89
C ALA A 200 -5.01 13.82 -10.43
N LEU A 201 -5.83 14.43 -11.31
CA LEU A 201 -7.20 14.82 -10.99
C LEU A 201 -8.10 13.59 -10.80
N GLU A 202 -8.05 12.65 -11.74
CA GLU A 202 -8.81 11.40 -11.64
C GLU A 202 -8.38 10.58 -10.42
N LEU A 203 -7.08 10.55 -10.14
CA LEU A 203 -6.52 9.87 -8.97
C LEU A 203 -7.00 10.52 -7.67
N ALA A 204 -7.05 11.86 -7.61
CA ALA A 204 -7.60 12.59 -6.48
C ALA A 204 -9.10 12.29 -6.30
N ARG A 205 -9.87 12.20 -7.39
CA ARG A 205 -11.28 11.82 -7.35
C ARG A 205 -11.48 10.44 -6.73
N LEU A 206 -10.71 9.43 -7.18
CA LEU A 206 -10.75 8.08 -6.61
C LEU A 206 -10.32 8.04 -5.13
N ALA A 207 -9.35 8.87 -4.75
CA ALA A 207 -8.89 8.98 -3.36
C ALA A 207 -9.99 9.57 -2.46
N VAL A 208 -10.62 10.66 -2.88
CA VAL A 208 -11.73 11.29 -2.14
C VAL A 208 -12.93 10.37 -2.09
N GLU A 209 -13.28 9.67 -3.17
CA GLU A 209 -14.35 8.69 -3.21
C GLU A 209 -14.13 7.56 -2.18
N ARG A 210 -12.91 7.05 -2.10
CA ARG A 210 -12.53 6.05 -1.11
C ARG A 210 -12.71 6.58 0.32
N MET A 211 -12.27 7.80 0.61
CA MET A 211 -12.41 8.41 1.94
C MET A 211 -13.87 8.71 2.30
N CYS A 212 -14.67 9.18 1.33
CA CYS A 212 -16.06 9.54 1.52
C CYS A 212 -17.01 8.34 1.58
N SER A 213 -16.58 7.14 1.17
CA SER A 213 -17.38 5.91 1.17
C SER A 213 -17.95 5.50 2.55
N ILE A 214 -17.42 6.06 3.63
CA ILE A 214 -17.91 5.85 5.01
C ILE A 214 -19.32 6.40 5.21
N ASP A 215 -19.64 7.52 4.56
CA ASP A 215 -20.98 8.13 4.59
C ASP A 215 -21.57 8.11 3.17
N PRO A 216 -22.62 7.28 2.92
CA PRO A 216 -23.26 7.18 1.61
C PRO A 216 -23.88 8.48 1.09
N ARG A 217 -24.12 9.47 1.96
CA ARG A 217 -24.66 10.78 1.59
C ARG A 217 -23.58 11.79 1.17
N SER A 218 -22.31 11.41 1.23
CA SER A 218 -21.20 12.26 0.82
C SER A 218 -21.25 12.54 -0.67
N GLN A 219 -21.09 13.82 -1.04
CA GLN A 219 -20.96 14.25 -2.43
C GLN A 219 -19.53 14.70 -2.70
N ILE A 220 -19.05 14.37 -3.89
CA ILE A 220 -17.69 14.65 -4.35
C ILE A 220 -17.81 15.70 -5.45
N ASP A 221 -17.19 16.84 -5.21
CA ASP A 221 -17.21 17.98 -6.12
C ASP A 221 -15.80 18.32 -6.57
N VAL A 222 -15.68 18.71 -7.83
CA VAL A 222 -14.42 19.12 -8.45
C VAL A 222 -14.54 20.61 -8.74
N PHE A 223 -13.72 21.40 -8.06
CA PHE A 223 -13.66 22.84 -8.21
C PHE A 223 -12.42 23.26 -9.00
N ASP A 224 -12.55 24.31 -9.80
CA ASP A 224 -11.41 24.98 -10.44
C ASP A 224 -11.16 26.31 -9.71
N THR A 225 -9.96 26.50 -9.17
CA THR A 225 -9.61 27.71 -8.38
C THR A 225 -9.59 28.99 -9.22
N LYS A 226 -9.60 28.88 -10.56
CA LYS A 226 -9.71 30.04 -11.47
C LYS A 226 -10.99 30.86 -11.26
N THR A 227 -12.04 30.25 -10.69
CA THR A 227 -13.30 30.96 -10.40
C THR A 227 -13.21 31.88 -9.19
N VAL A 228 -12.16 31.72 -8.35
CA VAL A 228 -11.98 32.49 -7.12
C VAL A 228 -11.24 33.79 -7.42
N GLU A 229 -11.89 34.91 -7.09
CA GLU A 229 -11.26 36.23 -7.15
C GLU A 229 -10.05 36.29 -6.20
N ASN A 230 -8.89 36.72 -6.73
CA ASN A 230 -7.61 36.80 -6.02
C ASN A 230 -6.99 35.45 -5.60
N ALA A 231 -7.22 34.37 -6.36
CA ALA A 231 -6.39 33.17 -6.25
C ALA A 231 -5.00 33.45 -6.87
N LEU A 232 -3.93 33.16 -6.14
CA LEU A 232 -2.55 33.23 -6.65
C LEU A 232 -2.20 31.94 -7.39
N ASP A 233 -2.77 30.83 -6.96
CA ASP A 233 -2.56 29.50 -7.50
C ASP A 233 -3.78 29.03 -8.29
N HIS A 234 -3.55 28.52 -9.50
CA HIS A 234 -4.61 28.12 -10.43
C HIS A 234 -4.56 26.60 -10.64
N THR A 235 -5.11 25.87 -9.67
CA THR A 235 -5.23 24.41 -9.70
C THR A 235 -6.66 23.91 -9.56
N TRP A 236 -6.86 22.63 -9.79
CA TRP A 236 -8.09 21.93 -9.42
C TRP A 236 -8.07 21.55 -7.93
N VAL A 237 -9.26 21.49 -7.33
CA VAL A 237 -9.50 20.99 -5.97
C VAL A 237 -10.63 19.98 -6.01
N VAL A 238 -10.37 18.76 -5.55
CA VAL A 238 -11.41 17.76 -5.34
C VAL A 238 -11.81 17.80 -3.87
N SER A 239 -13.08 18.07 -3.58
CA SER A 239 -13.61 18.14 -2.22
C SER A 239 -14.68 17.08 -2.00
N GLY A 240 -14.65 16.45 -0.84
CA GLY A 240 -15.70 15.57 -0.35
C GLY A 240 -16.38 16.19 0.88
N GLN A 241 -17.70 16.34 0.83
CA GLN A 241 -18.49 16.76 2.00
C GLN A 241 -19.88 16.11 1.97
N SER A 242 -20.37 15.68 3.13
CA SER A 242 -21.74 15.19 3.30
C SER A 242 -22.67 16.25 3.92
N LEU A 243 -23.98 16.03 3.79
CA LEU A 243 -24.98 16.94 4.36
C LEU A 243 -24.84 17.05 5.89
N GLU A 244 -24.59 15.93 6.57
CA GLU A 244 -24.41 15.89 8.03
C GLU A 244 -23.20 16.73 8.45
N GLN A 245 -22.13 16.74 7.65
CA GLN A 245 -20.97 17.60 7.92
C GLN A 245 -21.27 19.08 7.74
N SER A 246 -22.13 19.44 6.78
CA SER A 246 -22.61 20.82 6.60
C SER A 246 -23.44 21.28 7.80
N GLU A 247 -24.35 20.42 8.30
CA GLU A 247 -25.16 20.71 9.49
C GLU A 247 -24.29 20.85 10.76
N LEU A 248 -23.23 20.03 10.87
CA LEU A 248 -22.26 20.12 11.97
C LEU A 248 -21.45 21.41 11.91
N LEU A 249 -21.12 21.87 10.71
CA LEU A 249 -20.40 23.11 10.49
C LEU A 249 -21.26 24.33 10.83
N GLU A 250 -22.56 24.28 10.53
CA GLU A 250 -23.52 25.34 10.91
C GLU A 250 -23.75 25.37 12.43
N ALA A 251 -23.79 24.20 13.08
CA ALA A 251 -23.93 24.08 14.53
C ALA A 251 -22.64 24.41 15.31
N HIS A 252 -21.53 24.65 14.63
CA HIS A 252 -20.23 24.93 15.27
C HIS A 252 -20.21 26.30 15.96
N ASP A 253 -19.49 26.41 17.08
CA ASP A 253 -19.38 27.67 17.81
C ASP A 253 -18.50 28.66 17.03
N LYS A 254 -19.05 29.85 16.77
CA LYS A 254 -18.38 30.92 16.02
C LYS A 254 -17.14 31.46 16.73
N GLN A 255 -17.04 31.26 18.04
CA GLN A 255 -15.87 31.69 18.82
C GLN A 255 -14.67 30.74 18.65
N GLU A 256 -14.91 29.48 18.31
CA GLU A 256 -13.85 28.48 18.19
C GLU A 256 -13.34 28.39 16.73
N PRO A 257 -12.03 28.50 16.49
CA PRO A 257 -11.49 28.40 15.15
C PRO A 257 -11.57 26.97 14.60
N VAL A 258 -11.67 26.88 13.28
CA VAL A 258 -11.57 25.62 12.53
C VAL A 258 -10.15 25.47 11.99
N TYR A 259 -9.64 24.25 11.96
CA TYR A 259 -8.28 23.95 11.54
C TYR A 259 -8.24 23.19 10.22
N ILE A 260 -7.27 23.52 9.38
CA ILE A 260 -6.87 22.65 8.27
C ILE A 260 -5.64 21.85 8.70
N GLU A 261 -5.79 20.53 8.75
CA GLU A 261 -4.75 19.57 9.07
C GLU A 261 -4.29 18.82 7.79
N GLY A 262 -2.98 18.56 7.69
CA GLY A 262 -2.35 17.90 6.54
C GLY A 262 -0.86 18.27 6.42
N PRO A 263 -0.19 18.01 5.29
CA PRO A 263 -0.61 17.09 4.24
C PRO A 263 -0.57 15.64 4.77
N PHE A 264 -1.68 14.92 4.64
CA PHE A 264 -1.74 13.48 4.89
C PHE A 264 -1.60 12.71 3.58
N VAL A 265 -0.94 11.55 3.60
CA VAL A 265 -0.67 10.78 2.39
C VAL A 265 -1.63 9.60 2.28
N ILE A 266 -2.33 9.49 1.16
CA ILE A 266 -3.12 8.31 0.80
C ILE A 266 -2.48 7.59 -0.39
N TRP A 267 -2.32 6.28 -0.26
CA TRP A 267 -1.77 5.42 -1.31
C TRP A 267 -2.88 4.74 -2.11
N LEU A 268 -2.93 5.03 -3.41
CA LEU A 268 -3.71 4.29 -4.40
C LEU A 268 -2.73 3.40 -5.18
N ARG A 269 -2.54 2.18 -4.68
CA ARG A 269 -1.55 1.22 -5.20
C ARG A 269 -0.12 1.78 -5.18
N ASN A 270 0.44 2.05 -6.36
CA ASN A 270 1.82 2.52 -6.56
C ASN A 270 1.92 4.05 -6.64
N ARG A 271 0.81 4.77 -6.46
CA ARG A 271 0.76 6.23 -6.50
C ARG A 271 0.26 6.75 -5.15
N SER A 272 0.75 7.91 -4.75
CA SER A 272 0.35 8.60 -3.52
C SER A 272 -0.21 9.97 -3.83
N ILE A 273 -1.23 10.39 -3.08
CA ILE A 273 -1.76 11.76 -3.11
C ILE A 273 -1.78 12.34 -1.70
N ASN A 274 -1.58 13.64 -1.63
CA ASN A 274 -1.75 14.41 -0.41
C ASN A 274 -3.20 14.88 -0.28
N TYR A 275 -3.79 14.66 0.89
CA TYR A 275 -5.10 15.17 1.23
C TYR A 275 -5.03 16.03 2.50
N TYR A 276 -6.03 16.91 2.64
CA TYR A 276 -6.19 17.81 3.76
C TYR A 276 -7.59 17.64 4.35
N VAL A 277 -7.69 17.90 5.65
CA VAL A 277 -8.93 17.74 6.41
C VAL A 277 -9.26 19.05 7.10
N LEU A 278 -10.51 19.51 6.96
CA LEU A 278 -11.06 20.61 7.72
C LEU A 278 -11.70 20.05 8.99
N LYS A 279 -11.21 20.48 10.16
CA LYS A 279 -11.51 19.83 11.44
C LYS A 279 -11.61 20.83 12.59
N SER A 280 -12.48 20.57 13.56
CA SER A 280 -12.58 21.36 14.80
C SER A 280 -11.45 21.05 15.79
N ALA A 281 -11.37 21.83 16.87
CA ALA A 281 -10.60 21.41 18.06
C ALA A 281 -11.17 20.08 18.61
N PRO A 282 -10.34 19.25 19.26
CA PRO A 282 -10.81 18.06 19.96
C PRO A 282 -11.77 18.47 21.07
N LYS A 283 -12.96 17.86 21.07
CA LYS A 283 -14.02 18.13 22.05
C LYS A 283 -14.40 16.84 22.73
N GLN A 284 -14.68 16.90 24.03
CA GLN A 284 -15.27 15.76 24.72
C GLN A 284 -16.68 15.54 24.18
N LEU A 285 -16.84 14.48 23.39
CA LEU A 285 -18.12 14.09 22.84
C LEU A 285 -18.91 13.30 23.89
N PRO A 286 -20.25 13.41 23.88
CA PRO A 286 -21.06 12.53 24.70
C PRO A 286 -20.72 11.07 24.38
N PRO A 287 -20.73 10.17 25.38
CA PRO A 287 -20.50 8.75 25.15
C PRO A 287 -21.40 8.28 24.02
N LEU A 288 -20.84 7.52 23.07
CA LEU A 288 -21.67 6.76 22.14
C LEU A 288 -22.66 5.98 22.99
N GLU A 289 -23.95 6.19 22.76
CA GLU A 289 -24.95 5.27 23.29
C GLU A 289 -24.54 3.92 22.75
N THR A 290 -24.02 3.06 23.62
CA THR A 290 -23.77 1.68 23.27
C THR A 290 -25.13 1.17 22.87
N SER A 291 -25.37 1.01 21.57
CA SER A 291 -26.47 0.17 21.12
C SER A 291 -26.19 -1.16 21.80
N GLY A 292 -27.01 -1.50 22.81
CA GLY A 292 -26.90 -2.80 23.45
C GLY A 292 -26.81 -3.84 22.35
N ASP A 293 -25.99 -4.87 22.56
CA ASP A 293 -25.98 -6.00 21.65
C ASP A 293 -27.44 -6.44 21.47
N PRO A 294 -27.99 -6.41 20.24
CA PRO A 294 -29.40 -6.73 20.01
C PRO A 294 -29.76 -8.15 20.48
N ASP A 295 -28.75 -9.01 20.65
CA ASP A 295 -28.89 -10.38 21.17
C ASP A 295 -28.54 -10.51 22.68
N ASP A 296 -28.22 -9.41 23.37
CA ASP A 296 -27.93 -9.43 24.82
C ASP A 296 -29.22 -9.51 25.65
N VAL A 297 -29.57 -10.75 25.99
CA VAL A 297 -30.73 -11.10 26.83
C VAL A 297 -30.51 -10.88 28.33
N SER A 298 -29.33 -10.38 28.76
CA SER A 298 -29.04 -10.18 30.19
C SER A 298 -29.88 -9.09 30.85
N LYS A 299 -30.47 -8.18 30.05
CA LYS A 299 -31.31 -7.06 30.49
C LYS A 299 -32.67 -7.02 29.76
N LEU A 300 -33.36 -8.15 29.69
CA LEU A 300 -34.74 -8.19 29.21
C LEU A 300 -35.66 -7.52 30.24
N GLU A 301 -36.10 -6.29 29.97
CA GLU A 301 -37.18 -5.66 30.74
C GLU A 301 -38.52 -6.30 30.35
N ASN A 302 -39.24 -6.86 31.32
CA ASN A 302 -40.54 -7.48 31.08
C ASN A 302 -41.63 -6.38 31.01
N PRO A 303 -42.29 -6.16 29.85
CA PRO A 303 -43.25 -5.07 29.69
C PRO A 303 -44.56 -5.29 30.46
N TYR A 304 -44.77 -6.45 31.08
CA TYR A 304 -46.02 -6.82 31.74
C TYR A 304 -45.92 -7.06 33.26
N ILE A 305 -44.75 -6.91 33.88
CA ILE A 305 -44.59 -7.08 35.34
C ILE A 305 -44.06 -5.77 35.94
N GLY A 306 -44.98 -4.86 36.30
CA GLY A 306 -44.55 -3.57 36.87
C GLY A 306 -45.63 -2.51 37.13
N LEU A 307 -46.83 -2.89 37.57
CA LEU A 307 -47.72 -1.96 38.30
C LEU A 307 -47.18 -1.76 39.74
N ASP A 308 -45.89 -1.44 39.89
CA ASP A 308 -45.27 -1.18 41.19
C ASP A 308 -44.72 0.25 41.23
N LEU A 309 -45.54 1.14 41.79
CA LEU A 309 -45.33 2.58 41.91
C LEU A 309 -44.24 2.98 42.94
N ARG A 310 -43.30 2.10 43.29
CA ARG A 310 -42.44 2.28 44.48
C ARG A 310 -40.93 2.34 44.31
N PHE A 311 -40.36 2.25 43.11
CA PHE A 311 -38.93 2.54 42.93
C PHE A 311 -38.62 3.28 41.63
N ARG A 312 -39.14 4.50 41.54
CA ARG A 312 -38.57 5.56 40.70
C ARG A 312 -37.17 5.92 41.21
N LYS A 313 -36.12 5.18 40.82
CA LYS A 313 -34.72 5.58 41.07
C LYS A 313 -33.67 4.92 40.17
N THR A 314 -34.05 4.28 39.07
CA THR A 314 -33.17 4.24 37.89
C THR A 314 -33.67 5.34 36.97
N LYS A 315 -32.96 6.48 36.94
CA LYS A 315 -33.05 7.33 35.75
C LYS A 315 -32.71 6.39 34.59
N PRO A 316 -33.54 6.29 33.53
CA PRO A 316 -33.03 5.71 32.29
C PRO A 316 -31.84 6.59 31.94
N SER A 317 -30.64 6.05 32.05
CA SER A 317 -29.46 6.70 31.49
C SER A 317 -29.68 6.66 29.99
N GLY A 318 -30.22 7.76 29.45
CA GLY A 318 -30.69 7.85 28.07
C GLY A 318 -32.20 8.09 28.02
N SER A 319 -32.62 9.33 28.16
CA SER A 319 -33.93 9.72 27.63
C SER A 319 -33.91 9.48 26.13
N ALA A 320 -34.68 8.52 25.62
CA ALA A 320 -34.83 8.20 24.20
C ALA A 320 -35.36 9.35 23.31
N VAL A 321 -35.35 10.60 23.82
CA VAL A 321 -35.94 11.79 23.19
C VAL A 321 -34.94 12.95 23.09
N SER A 322 -33.75 12.91 23.71
CA SER A 322 -32.87 14.10 23.70
C SER A 322 -31.38 13.80 23.91
N THR A 323 -30.86 12.79 23.22
CA THR A 323 -29.41 12.62 23.05
C THR A 323 -29.18 12.54 21.55
N ARG A 324 -28.66 13.64 20.97
CA ARG A 324 -28.27 13.69 19.56
C ARG A 324 -27.37 12.49 19.30
N ARG A 325 -27.79 11.59 18.41
CA ARG A 325 -26.97 10.45 18.02
C ARG A 325 -25.71 11.00 17.37
N ARG A 326 -24.55 10.65 17.92
CA ARG A 326 -23.25 11.08 17.42
C ARG A 326 -23.10 10.65 15.96
N SER A 327 -22.72 11.59 15.10
CA SER A 327 -22.48 11.29 13.68
C SER A 327 -21.16 10.53 13.52
N VAL A 328 -20.96 9.86 12.38
CA VAL A 328 -19.69 9.18 12.06
C VAL A 328 -18.53 10.18 11.94
N HIS A 329 -18.84 11.45 11.66
CA HIS A 329 -17.89 12.54 11.44
C HIS A 329 -17.43 13.22 12.74
N GLU A 330 -18.18 13.05 13.83
CA GLU A 330 -17.78 13.51 15.16
C GLU A 330 -16.79 12.51 15.76
N GLN A 331 -15.49 12.82 15.77
CA GLN A 331 -14.44 11.96 16.34
C GLN A 331 -13.90 12.54 17.66
N GLU A 332 -13.24 11.71 18.48
CA GLU A 332 -12.66 12.18 19.76
C GLU A 332 -11.57 13.23 19.52
N ASP A 333 -10.86 13.11 18.40
CA ASP A 333 -9.84 14.06 18.00
C ASP A 333 -10.41 15.37 17.44
N GLY A 334 -11.74 15.47 17.23
CA GLY A 334 -12.44 16.63 16.67
C GLY A 334 -13.49 16.23 15.62
N ILE A 335 -14.32 17.19 15.22
CA ILE A 335 -15.36 17.01 14.20
C ILE A 335 -14.74 17.27 12.83
N ILE A 336 -14.91 16.33 11.90
CA ILE A 336 -14.44 16.44 10.52
C ILE A 336 -15.55 17.08 9.67
N TYR A 337 -15.28 18.23 9.07
CA TYR A 337 -16.26 18.98 8.28
C TYR A 337 -16.15 18.76 6.79
N ALA A 338 -14.94 18.58 6.26
CA ALA A 338 -14.72 18.34 4.84
C ALA A 338 -13.31 17.77 4.62
N ILE A 339 -13.14 17.07 3.50
CA ILE A 339 -11.85 16.54 3.05
C ILE A 339 -11.57 17.09 1.65
N CYS A 340 -10.31 17.40 1.34
CA CYS A 340 -9.93 17.79 -0.01
C CYS A 340 -8.58 17.26 -0.45
N CYS A 341 -8.42 17.19 -1.77
CA CYS A 341 -7.16 16.95 -2.46
C CYS A 341 -6.95 18.12 -3.44
N THR A 342 -5.75 18.68 -3.46
CA THR A 342 -5.37 19.84 -4.29
C THR A 342 -4.22 19.46 -5.21
N GLY A 343 -4.16 20.02 -6.42
CA GLY A 343 -3.04 19.78 -7.34
C GLY A 343 -1.69 20.30 -6.83
N SER A 344 -1.65 21.51 -6.28
CA SER A 344 -0.40 22.18 -5.87
C SER A 344 -0.03 22.07 -4.39
N SER A 345 -0.93 21.58 -3.54
CA SER A 345 -0.68 21.43 -2.09
C SER A 345 -0.23 22.72 -1.36
N THR A 346 -0.50 23.89 -1.94
CA THR A 346 -0.14 25.20 -1.38
C THR A 346 -1.17 25.70 -0.34
N LYS A 347 -0.79 26.68 0.49
CA LYS A 347 -1.74 27.34 1.39
C LYS A 347 -2.80 28.12 0.65
N ASP A 348 -2.44 28.68 -0.51
CA ASP A 348 -3.36 29.48 -1.33
C ASP A 348 -4.44 28.62 -1.98
N SER A 349 -4.10 27.42 -2.47
CA SER A 349 -5.11 26.49 -3.01
C SER A 349 -6.10 26.02 -1.94
N LEU A 350 -5.66 25.86 -0.69
CA LEU A 350 -6.55 25.56 0.43
C LEU A 350 -7.39 26.76 0.90
N LEU A 351 -6.86 27.98 0.83
CA LEU A 351 -7.67 29.19 1.04
C LEU A 351 -8.75 29.32 -0.02
N SER A 352 -8.40 29.06 -1.28
CA SER A 352 -9.34 29.03 -2.40
C SER A 352 -10.40 27.95 -2.20
N TRP A 353 -10.03 26.77 -1.70
CA TRP A 353 -10.95 25.71 -1.32
C TRP A 353 -11.98 26.16 -0.27
N ILE A 354 -11.57 26.84 0.80
CA ILE A 354 -12.51 27.35 1.82
C ILE A 354 -13.51 28.34 1.18
N ARG A 355 -13.04 29.26 0.33
CA ARG A 355 -13.89 30.22 -0.37
C ARG A 355 -14.90 29.53 -1.30
N LEU A 356 -14.47 28.44 -1.96
CA LEU A 356 -15.35 27.62 -2.82
C LEU A 356 -16.40 26.87 -1.99
N LEU A 357 -16.01 26.31 -0.84
CA LEU A 357 -16.96 25.68 0.09
C LEU A 357 -17.99 26.67 0.63
N GLU A 358 -17.60 27.92 0.88
CA GLU A 358 -18.51 28.98 1.29
C GLU A 358 -19.51 29.34 0.19
N LYS A 359 -19.02 29.59 -1.04
CA LYS A 359 -19.84 30.06 -2.17
C LYS A 359 -20.73 28.99 -2.79
N GLU A 360 -20.17 27.83 -3.14
CA GLU A 360 -20.86 26.82 -3.95
C GLU A 360 -21.68 25.84 -3.12
N LYS A 361 -21.22 25.46 -1.92
CA LYS A 361 -21.97 24.57 -1.03
C LYS A 361 -22.90 25.30 -0.05
N GLY A 362 -22.90 26.64 -0.05
CA GLY A 362 -23.77 27.43 0.81
C GLY A 362 -23.40 27.36 2.29
N ASN A 363 -22.15 27.02 2.63
CA ASN A 363 -21.64 26.98 4.00
C ASN A 363 -21.37 28.40 4.54
N ALA A 364 -22.43 29.17 4.77
CA ALA A 364 -22.34 30.56 5.24
C ALA A 364 -21.63 30.70 6.60
N ALA A 365 -21.57 29.62 7.40
CA ALA A 365 -20.85 29.61 8.67
C ALA A 365 -19.35 29.91 8.52
N LEU A 366 -18.72 29.46 7.41
CA LEU A 366 -17.29 29.64 7.17
C LEU A 366 -16.88 31.12 7.06
N ALA A 367 -17.77 31.98 6.58
CA ALA A 367 -17.52 33.42 6.49
C ALA A 367 -17.27 34.06 7.87
N SER A 368 -17.90 33.51 8.91
CA SER A 368 -17.81 34.01 10.29
C SER A 368 -16.72 33.32 11.11
N LEU A 369 -16.20 32.19 10.65
CA LEU A 369 -15.27 31.35 11.39
C LEU A 369 -13.81 31.70 11.07
N ALA A 370 -12.98 31.73 12.11
CA ALA A 370 -11.53 31.84 11.93
C ALA A 370 -10.95 30.50 11.47
N VAL A 371 -10.33 30.46 10.30
CA VAL A 371 -9.66 29.25 9.78
C VAL A 371 -8.16 29.34 9.98
N LEU A 372 -7.58 28.33 10.64
CA LEU A 372 -6.17 28.25 11.01
C LEU A 372 -5.48 27.05 10.35
N PHE A 373 -4.28 27.26 9.83
CA PHE A 373 -3.48 26.19 9.22
C PHE A 373 -2.60 25.52 10.28
N LYS A 374 -2.79 24.21 10.49
CA LYS A 374 -2.01 23.39 11.44
C LYS A 374 -0.93 22.58 10.73
N PHE A 375 -0.25 23.16 9.75
CA PHE A 375 0.86 22.49 9.09
C PHE A 375 1.88 23.45 8.52
N THR A 376 3.11 22.96 8.46
CA THR A 376 4.21 23.64 7.79
C THR A 376 4.20 23.18 6.34
N THR A 377 3.99 24.11 5.41
CA THR A 377 4.16 23.83 3.98
C THR A 377 5.60 23.35 3.76
N PRO A 378 5.82 22.16 3.17
CA PRO A 378 7.14 21.88 2.61
C PRO A 378 7.43 22.95 1.56
N SER A 379 8.63 23.53 1.59
CA SER A 379 9.08 24.43 0.54
C SER A 379 8.89 23.77 -0.83
N ALA A 380 8.60 24.57 -1.87
CA ALA A 380 8.17 24.16 -3.21
C ALA A 380 9.07 23.15 -3.97
N GLU A 381 10.15 22.64 -3.37
CA GLU A 381 11.09 21.68 -3.94
C GLU A 381 10.58 20.22 -3.95
N LEU A 382 9.44 19.92 -3.32
CA LEU A 382 8.87 18.55 -3.25
C LEU A 382 7.61 18.36 -4.11
N LEU A 383 7.20 19.35 -4.90
CA LEU A 383 6.20 19.13 -5.93
C LEU A 383 6.87 18.34 -7.05
N VAL A 384 6.34 17.14 -7.31
CA VAL A 384 6.68 16.36 -8.51
C VAL A 384 6.54 17.32 -9.69
N PRO A 385 7.60 17.56 -10.48
CA PRO A 385 7.46 18.38 -11.66
C PRO A 385 6.40 17.70 -12.55
N GLU A 386 5.34 18.43 -12.87
CA GLU A 386 4.51 18.07 -14.01
C GLU A 386 5.47 18.03 -15.20
N GLU A 387 5.74 16.84 -15.73
CA GLU A 387 6.50 16.71 -16.96
C GLU A 387 5.71 17.44 -18.04
N ASP A 388 6.25 18.59 -18.48
CA ASP A 388 5.80 19.33 -19.64
C ASP A 388 5.66 18.36 -20.82
N SER A 389 4.43 17.92 -21.05
CA SER A 389 4.01 17.18 -22.23
C SER A 389 3.98 18.11 -23.43
N ASN A 390 5.14 18.67 -23.82
CA ASN A 390 5.32 19.40 -25.06
C ASN A 390 6.79 19.45 -25.45
N LYS A 391 7.26 18.39 -26.13
CA LYS A 391 8.22 18.45 -27.24
C LYS A 391 8.30 17.10 -27.95
N VAL A 392 7.35 16.88 -28.85
CA VAL A 392 7.58 16.06 -30.04
C VAL A 392 8.49 16.90 -30.95
N GLN A 393 9.75 16.52 -31.10
CA GLN A 393 10.58 16.94 -32.23
C GLN A 393 11.36 15.72 -32.74
N HIS A 394 10.84 15.20 -33.87
CA HIS A 394 11.43 14.40 -34.95
C HIS A 394 12.39 13.24 -34.64
#